data_AF-A0A6M5YV58-F1
#
_entry.id   AF-A0A6M5YV58-F1
#
_cell.length_a   1.000
_cell.length_b   1.000
_cell.length_c   1.000
_cell.angle_alpha   90.00
_cell.angle_beta   90.00
_cell.angle_gamma   90.00
#
_symmetry.space_group_name_H-M   'P 1'
#
loop_
_entity.id
_entity.type
_entity.pdbx_description
1 polymer ?
#
loop_
_entity_poly.entity_id
_entity_poly.type
_entity_poly.pdbx_seq_one_letter_code
_entity_poly.pdbx_strand_id
1 'polypeptide(L)'
;MTKSSDDTIEIDLSFPPTQPPSVDPAVLRRAMKYGQKARLVFPARLFWDVEAELRRGWIKKGETTEWDWVRAAVLAGFDLDSINDD
;
A
#
# COMPACT_ATOMS: atom_id res chain seq x y z
N MET A 1 57.90 6.31 -1.48
CA MET A 1 57.43 5.69 -2.74
C MET A 1 56.17 4.91 -2.39
N THR A 2 55.05 5.31 -2.99
CA THR A 2 53.74 4.62 -3.13
C THR A 2 53.03 4.06 -1.89
N LYS A 3 52.07 4.87 -1.40
CA LYS A 3 50.87 4.46 -0.66
C LYS A 3 50.15 3.33 -1.41
N SER A 4 49.78 2.25 -0.72
CA SER A 4 48.88 1.25 -1.27
C SER A 4 47.42 1.68 -1.04
N SER A 5 46.70 1.74 -2.16
CA SER A 5 45.26 1.90 -2.36
C SER A 5 44.46 1.03 -1.38
N ASP A 6 43.48 1.57 -0.66
CA ASP A 6 42.12 1.88 -1.14
C ASP A 6 41.40 0.64 -1.66
N ASP A 7 40.60 0.06 -0.76
CA ASP A 7 39.39 -0.70 -1.06
C ASP A 7 38.41 -0.39 0.08
N THR A 8 38.06 0.90 0.20
CA THR A 8 36.93 1.30 1.03
C THR A 8 35.68 0.94 0.22
N ILE A 9 35.06 -0.18 0.54
CA ILE A 9 33.76 -0.56 0.01
C ILE A 9 32.76 0.48 0.55
N GLU A 10 32.49 1.52 -0.22
CA GLU A 10 31.33 2.39 -0.01
C GLU A 10 30.09 1.55 -0.31
N ILE A 11 29.56 0.90 0.73
CA ILE A 11 28.23 0.33 0.69
C ILE A 11 27.29 1.54 0.67
N ASP A 12 26.88 1.96 -0.52
CA ASP A 12 25.69 2.79 -0.70
C ASP A 12 24.49 1.96 -0.21
N LEU A 13 24.22 2.06 1.09
CA LEU A 13 23.03 1.55 1.73
C LEU A 13 21.89 2.46 1.30
N SER A 14 21.48 2.25 0.04
CA SER A 14 20.21 2.62 -0.54
C SER A 14 19.17 2.73 0.58
N PHE A 15 18.78 3.99 0.83
CA PHE A 15 17.88 4.42 1.88
C PHE A 15 16.81 3.36 2.17
N PRO A 16 16.59 2.95 3.45
CA PRO A 16 15.31 2.33 3.76
C PRO A 16 14.24 3.31 3.25
N PRO A 17 13.13 2.85 2.65
CA PRO A 17 12.02 3.76 2.38
C PRO A 17 11.63 4.32 3.75
N THR A 18 12.10 5.53 4.04
CA THR A 18 11.85 6.22 5.29
C THR A 18 10.36 6.24 5.39
N GLN A 19 9.83 5.46 6.31
CA GLN A 19 8.41 5.34 6.47
C GLN A 19 7.90 6.79 6.75
N PRO A 20 7.08 7.47 5.90
CA PRO A 20 6.38 8.68 6.28
C PRO A 20 5.91 8.61 7.73
N PRO A 21 6.12 9.70 8.49
CA PRO A 21 5.99 9.71 9.94
C PRO A 21 4.58 9.31 10.44
N SER A 22 3.59 9.29 9.56
CA SER A 22 2.26 8.74 9.76
C SER A 22 1.51 8.89 8.43
N VAL A 23 0.78 7.87 7.99
CA VAL A 23 -0.22 8.08 6.94
C VAL A 23 -1.34 8.90 7.54
N ASP A 24 -1.75 9.97 6.87
CA ASP A 24 -2.90 10.76 7.29
C ASP A 24 -4.11 9.82 7.55
N PRO A 25 -4.66 9.81 8.78
CA PRO A 25 -5.83 9.00 9.09
C PRO A 25 -7.01 9.22 8.14
N ALA A 26 -7.14 10.41 7.54
CA ALA A 26 -8.13 10.67 6.52
C ALA A 26 -7.92 9.82 5.25
N VAL A 27 -6.65 9.65 4.82
CA VAL A 27 -6.28 8.78 3.69
C VAL A 27 -6.63 7.32 4.02
N LEU A 28 -6.29 6.84 5.22
CA LEU A 28 -6.62 5.47 5.64
C LEU A 28 -8.14 5.22 5.65
N ARG A 29 -8.94 6.19 6.11
CA ARG A 29 -10.41 6.11 6.02
C ARG A 29 -10.91 6.12 4.58
N ARG A 30 -10.31 6.90 3.69
CA ARG A 30 -10.65 6.87 2.25
C ARG A 30 -10.30 5.52 1.62
N ALA A 31 -9.14 4.96 1.96
CA ALA A 31 -8.70 3.63 1.52
C ALA A 31 -9.65 2.53 2.00
N MET A 32 -10.07 2.57 3.26
CA MET A 32 -11.07 1.64 3.79
C MET A 32 -12.41 1.75 3.05
N LYS A 33 -12.93 2.97 2.85
CA LYS A 33 -14.15 3.19 2.05
C LYS A 33 -13.99 2.74 0.59
N TYR A 34 -12.79 2.85 0.04
CA TYR A 34 -12.49 2.36 -1.31
C TYR A 34 -12.57 0.82 -1.36
N GLY A 35 -12.03 0.13 -0.35
CA GLY A 35 -12.17 -1.31 -0.17
C GLY A 35 -13.62 -1.77 -0.05
N GLN A 36 -14.42 -1.09 0.78
CA GLN A 36 -15.86 -1.38 0.94
C GLN A 36 -16.61 -1.26 -0.40
N LYS A 37 -16.36 -0.18 -1.14
CA LYS A 37 -16.97 0.00 -2.47
C LYS A 37 -16.50 -1.06 -3.46
N ALA A 38 -15.23 -1.47 -3.38
CA ALA A 38 -14.70 -2.53 -4.21
C ALA A 38 -15.36 -3.88 -3.90
N ARG A 39 -15.69 -4.18 -2.64
CA ARG A 39 -16.43 -5.40 -2.27
C ARG A 39 -17.79 -5.48 -2.97
N LEU A 40 -18.51 -4.36 -3.08
CA LEU A 40 -19.78 -4.29 -3.81
C LEU A 40 -19.62 -4.55 -5.32
N VAL A 41 -18.48 -4.16 -5.89
CA VAL A 41 -18.16 -4.40 -7.32
C VAL A 41 -17.67 -5.84 -7.56
N PHE A 42 -16.98 -6.42 -6.58
CA PHE A 42 -16.38 -7.75 -6.65
C PHE A 42 -16.88 -8.68 -5.53
N PRO A 43 -18.19 -8.97 -5.44
CA PRO A 43 -18.79 -9.63 -4.28
C PRO A 43 -18.30 -11.07 -4.04
N ALA A 44 -17.90 -11.77 -5.10
CA ALA A 44 -17.45 -13.17 -5.03
C ALA A 44 -15.93 -13.34 -5.24
N ARG A 45 -15.17 -12.25 -5.33
CA ARG A 45 -13.71 -12.33 -5.53
C ARG A 45 -12.98 -12.20 -4.19
N LEU A 46 -11.83 -12.86 -4.11
CA LEU A 46 -10.88 -12.62 -3.04
C LEU A 46 -10.10 -11.33 -3.32
N PHE A 47 -9.67 -10.63 -2.26
CA PHE A 47 -8.89 -9.40 -2.40
C PHE A 47 -7.66 -9.59 -3.29
N TRP A 48 -6.94 -10.70 -3.12
CA TRP A 48 -5.72 -11.01 -3.87
C TRP A 48 -5.95 -11.13 -5.38
N ASP A 49 -7.13 -11.57 -5.80
CA ASP A 49 -7.50 -11.70 -7.23
C ASP A 49 -7.72 -10.33 -7.88
N VAL A 50 -8.19 -9.36 -7.10
CA VAL A 50 -8.57 -8.02 -7.58
C VAL A 50 -7.58 -6.93 -7.19
N GLU A 51 -6.57 -7.26 -6.38
CA GLU A 51 -5.60 -6.29 -5.85
C GLU A 51 -4.95 -5.46 -6.95
N ALA A 52 -4.54 -6.10 -8.05
CA ALA A 52 -3.93 -5.40 -9.17
C ALA A 52 -4.88 -4.37 -9.81
N GLU A 53 -6.18 -4.67 -9.88
CA GLU A 53 -7.21 -3.73 -10.35
C GLU A 53 -7.45 -2.59 -9.35
N LEU A 54 -7.48 -2.90 -8.06
CA LEU A 54 -7.66 -1.92 -7.00
C LEU A 54 -6.47 -0.96 -6.92
N ARG A 55 -5.24 -1.47 -7.04
CA ARG A 55 -4.03 -0.64 -7.12
C ARG A 55 -4.08 0.32 -8.30
N ARG A 56 -4.45 -0.17 -9.49
CA ARG A 56 -4.62 0.68 -10.68
C ARG A 56 -5.72 1.71 -10.48
N GLY A 57 -6.84 1.31 -9.88
CA GLY A 57 -7.98 2.20 -9.60
C GLY A 57 -7.66 3.28 -8.58
N TRP A 58 -6.85 2.96 -7.57
CA TRP A 58 -6.37 3.90 -6.56
C TRP A 58 -5.54 5.02 -7.19
N ILE A 59 -4.55 4.67 -8.01
CA ILE A 59 -3.70 5.63 -8.74
C ILE A 59 -4.55 6.48 -9.71
N LYS A 60 -5.47 5.85 -10.44
CA LYS A 60 -6.32 6.55 -11.42
C LYS A 60 -7.26 7.58 -10.78
N LYS A 61 -7.62 7.41 -9.51
CA LYS A 61 -8.43 8.40 -8.77
C LYS A 61 -7.64 9.63 -8.32
N GLY A 62 -6.33 9.67 -8.61
CA GLY A 62 -5.47 10.81 -8.26
C GLY A 62 -4.99 10.77 -6.82
N GLU A 63 -5.08 9.63 -6.13
CA GLU A 63 -4.53 9.49 -4.79
C GLU A 63 -2.99 9.44 -4.87
N THR A 64 -2.33 10.31 -4.11
CA THR A 64 -0.87 10.47 -4.12
C THR A 64 -0.17 9.57 -3.12
N THR A 65 -0.94 8.87 -2.27
CA THR A 65 -0.38 7.94 -1.29
C THR A 65 -0.10 6.60 -1.96
N GLU A 66 1.12 6.12 -1.76
CA GLU A 66 1.62 4.83 -2.25
C GLU A 66 0.69 3.67 -1.88
N TRP A 67 0.54 2.70 -2.79
CA TRP A 67 -0.40 1.59 -2.59
C TRP A 67 -0.09 0.76 -1.35
N ASP A 68 1.19 0.43 -1.13
CA ASP A 68 1.61 -0.45 -0.03
C ASP A 68 1.26 0.12 1.35
N TRP A 69 1.11 1.43 1.42
CA TRP A 69 0.78 2.19 2.62
C TRP A 69 -0.69 2.13 2.99
N VAL A 70 -1.55 2.01 1.97
CA VAL A 70 -3.00 1.99 2.13
C VAL A 70 -3.59 0.60 1.95
N ARG A 71 -2.81 -0.36 1.41
CA ARG A 71 -3.22 -1.74 1.10
C ARG A 71 -3.96 -2.39 2.26
N ALA A 72 -3.40 -2.32 3.47
CA ALA A 72 -4.00 -2.92 4.66
C ALA A 72 -5.37 -2.31 4.99
N ALA A 73 -5.54 -1.00 4.83
CA ALA A 73 -6.82 -0.32 5.05
C ALA A 73 -7.84 -0.67 3.95
N VAL A 74 -7.40 -0.77 2.68
CA VAL A 74 -8.26 -1.22 1.58
C VAL A 74 -8.72 -2.66 1.81
N LEU A 75 -7.80 -3.57 2.18
CA LEU A 75 -8.13 -4.95 2.51
C LEU A 75 -9.15 -5.03 3.65
N ALA A 76 -8.91 -4.31 4.75
CA ALA A 76 -9.84 -4.28 5.88
C ALA A 76 -11.24 -3.78 5.47
N GLY A 77 -11.31 -2.81 4.56
CA GLY A 77 -12.59 -2.35 4.00
C GLY A 77 -13.24 -3.36 3.06
N PHE A 78 -12.45 -4.10 2.28
CA PHE A 78 -12.93 -5.10 1.34
C PHE A 78 -13.49 -6.35 2.04
N ASP A 79 -12.87 -6.75 3.16
CA ASP A 79 -13.26 -7.94 3.92
C ASP A 79 -14.36 -7.67 4.96
N LEU A 80 -14.69 -6.40 5.24
CA LEU A 80 -15.60 -5.99 6.32
C LEU A 80 -17.02 -6.57 6.21
N ASP A 81 -17.50 -6.87 5.00
CA ASP A 81 -18.82 -7.47 4.77
C ASP A 81 -18.89 -8.96 5.18
N SER A 82 -17.78 -9.57 5.63
CA SER A 82 -17.79 -10.95 6.15
C SER A 82 -18.14 -11.03 7.65
N ILE A 83 -18.35 -9.89 8.34
CA ILE A 83 -18.42 -9.82 9.81
C ILE A 83 -19.83 -9.46 10.33
N ASN A 84 -20.81 -9.15 9.48
CA ASN A 84 -22.16 -8.74 9.92
C ASN A 84 -23.30 -9.74 9.61
N ASP A 85 -22.99 -11.04 9.48
CA ASP A 85 -24.00 -12.11 9.52
C ASP A 85 -24.01 -12.71 10.94
N ASP A 86 -24.75 -12.09 11.88
CA ASP A 86 -25.23 -12.69 13.14
C ASP A 86 -26.51 -11.99 13.63
#